data_AF-A0A9D3WDJ2-F1
#
_entry.id   AF-A0A9D3WDJ2-F1
#
_cell.length_a   1.000
_cell.length_b   1.000
_cell.length_c   1.000
_cell.angle_alpha   90.00
_cell.angle_beta   90.00
_cell.angle_gamma   90.00
#
_symmetry.space_group_name_H-M   'P 1'
#
loop_
_entity.id
_entity.type
_entity.pdbx_description
1 polymer ?
#
loop_
_entity_poly.entity_id
_entity_poly.type
_entity_poly.pdbx_seq_one_letter_code
_entity_poly.pdbx_strand_id
1 'polypeptide(L)'
;MVESNGAVVGDSGFTASSRIIQDFNGKWIVGYTRFLGVCSLFEAELWDILDGILILLNKGYRRAITMTDNLEVAQNLEDLDLEDSRIAILSRTQQILRSEEEWKIKHIARDINLIADRLAKLGLNWKTSLQVLNQVPKEVEDLLQADSINNWLMNL
;
A
#
# COMPACT_ATOMS: atom_id res chain seq x y z
N MET A 1 3.43 11.43 -6.75
CA MET A 1 3.85 10.16 -6.14
C MET A 1 2.63 9.28 -6.08
N VAL A 2 2.79 8.04 -6.53
CA VAL A 2 1.70 7.09 -6.72
C VAL A 2 2.10 5.79 -6.06
N GLU A 3 1.20 5.25 -5.26
CA GLU A 3 1.43 3.99 -4.57
C GLU A 3 0.30 3.00 -4.82
N SER A 4 0.65 1.73 -5.03
CA SER A 4 -0.28 0.60 -5.20
C SER A 4 0.08 -0.52 -4.23
N ASN A 5 -0.94 -1.08 -3.57
CA ASN A 5 -0.82 -2.08 -2.49
C ASN A 5 -1.29 -3.46 -2.87
N GLY A 6 -0.96 -4.46 -2.08
CA GLY A 6 -1.59 -5.76 -2.17
C GLY A 6 -1.58 -6.41 -0.80
N ALA A 7 -2.75 -6.78 -0.31
CA ALA A 7 -2.90 -7.70 0.81
C ALA A 7 -3.37 -9.07 0.32
N VAL A 8 -2.69 -10.12 0.76
CA VAL A 8 -3.00 -11.49 0.36
C VAL A 8 -3.07 -12.40 1.58
N VAL A 9 -4.06 -13.30 1.56
CA VAL A 9 -4.16 -14.42 2.49
C VAL A 9 -3.62 -15.66 1.79
N GLY A 10 -2.60 -16.29 2.39
CA GLY A 10 -2.04 -17.56 1.92
C GLY A 10 -2.86 -18.76 2.39
N ASP A 11 -2.59 -19.93 1.79
CA ASP A 11 -3.34 -21.17 2.02
C ASP A 11 -3.34 -21.64 3.50
N SER A 12 -2.36 -21.20 4.29
CA SER A 12 -2.25 -21.49 5.72
C SER A 12 -3.03 -20.51 6.62
N GLY A 13 -3.81 -19.59 6.05
CA GLY A 13 -4.54 -18.55 6.77
C GLY A 13 -3.67 -17.38 7.27
N PHE A 14 -2.40 -17.32 6.83
CA PHE A 14 -1.54 -16.18 7.13
C PHE A 14 -1.70 -15.08 6.09
N THR A 15 -1.63 -13.85 6.57
CA THR A 15 -1.77 -12.64 5.79
C THR A 15 -0.42 -11.95 5.66
N ALA A 16 -0.16 -11.40 4.49
CA ALA A 16 0.94 -10.47 4.25
C ALA A 16 0.43 -9.28 3.45
N SER A 17 1.14 -8.17 3.60
CA SER A 17 0.94 -6.99 2.78
C SER A 17 2.20 -6.64 2.00
N SER A 18 2.01 -5.86 0.95
CA SER A 18 3.10 -5.22 0.23
C SER A 18 2.61 -3.99 -0.50
N ARG A 19 3.55 -3.09 -0.81
CA ARG A 19 3.27 -1.91 -1.64
C ARG A 19 4.45 -1.58 -2.52
N ILE A 20 4.12 -1.05 -3.68
CA ILE A 20 5.06 -0.43 -4.61
C ILE A 20 4.80 1.07 -4.61
N ILE A 21 5.87 1.84 -4.47
CA ILE A 21 5.84 3.29 -4.41
C ILE A 21 6.68 3.82 -5.58
N GLN A 22 6.03 4.60 -6.42
CA GLN A 22 6.62 5.19 -7.62
C GLN A 22 6.38 6.70 -7.67
N ASP A 23 7.22 7.41 -8.42
CA ASP A 23 6.94 8.79 -8.78
C ASP A 23 5.87 8.87 -9.89
N PHE A 24 5.52 10.10 -10.29
CA PHE A 24 4.50 10.33 -11.32
C PHE A 24 4.93 9.89 -12.73
N ASN A 25 6.22 9.61 -12.94
CA ASN A 25 6.76 9.06 -14.18
C ASN A 25 6.89 7.52 -14.11
N GLY A 26 6.34 6.88 -13.08
CA GLY A 26 6.47 5.44 -12.86
C GLY A 26 7.85 5.00 -12.37
N LYS A 27 8.75 5.93 -12.01
CA LYS A 27 10.08 5.57 -11.50
C LYS A 27 9.95 5.02 -10.08
N TRP A 28 10.59 3.88 -9.83
CA TRP A 28 10.67 3.30 -8.49
C TRP A 28 11.26 4.28 -7.47
N ILE A 29 10.54 4.48 -6.37
CA ILE A 29 11.02 5.20 -5.18
C ILE A 29 11.43 4.16 -4.13
N VAL A 30 10.51 3.25 -3.81
CA VAL A 30 10.70 2.21 -2.80
C VAL A 30 9.59 1.17 -2.96
N GLY A 31 9.80 -0.03 -2.44
CA GLY A 31 8.73 -1.01 -2.22
C GLY A 31 8.90 -1.61 -0.84
N TYR A 32 7.90 -2.32 -0.35
CA TYR A 32 8.06 -3.09 0.87
C TYR A 32 7.10 -4.26 0.91
N THR A 33 7.39 -5.19 1.80
CA THR A 33 6.49 -6.26 2.19
C THR A 33 6.53 -6.46 3.70
N ARG A 34 5.42 -6.92 4.27
CA ARG A 34 5.30 -7.26 5.68
C ARG A 34 4.49 -8.53 5.84
N PHE A 35 5.02 -9.50 6.57
CA PHE A 35 4.23 -10.59 7.12
C PHE A 35 3.42 -10.09 8.33
N LEU A 36 2.11 -10.34 8.31
CA LEU A 36 1.16 -9.84 9.31
C LEU A 36 0.63 -10.93 10.24
N GLY A 37 0.96 -12.20 9.99
CA GLY A 37 0.42 -13.32 10.77
C GLY A 37 -1.05 -13.56 10.44
N VAL A 38 -1.91 -13.71 11.44
CA VAL A 38 -3.35 -13.93 11.22
C VAL A 38 -4.09 -12.62 11.49
N CYS A 39 -4.65 -12.01 10.45
CA CYS A 39 -5.51 -10.84 10.56
C CYS A 39 -6.51 -10.80 9.39
N SER A 40 -7.55 -9.97 9.54
CA SER A 40 -8.52 -9.74 8.47
C SER A 40 -7.87 -8.99 7.29
N LEU A 41 -8.47 -9.11 6.10
CA LEU A 41 -8.04 -8.33 4.93
C LEU A 41 -8.13 -6.82 5.18
N PHE A 42 -9.16 -6.38 5.92
CA PHE A 42 -9.32 -4.99 6.31
C PHE A 42 -8.16 -4.49 7.19
N GLU A 43 -7.79 -5.25 8.22
CA GLU A 43 -6.64 -4.90 9.07
C GLU A 43 -5.32 -4.95 8.30
N ALA A 44 -5.16 -5.91 7.39
CA ALA A 44 -3.96 -6.03 6.59
C ALA A 44 -3.75 -4.84 5.65
N GLU A 45 -4.83 -4.38 5.02
CA GLU A 45 -4.84 -3.18 4.19
C GLU A 45 -4.53 -1.92 5.01
N LEU A 46 -5.07 -1.79 6.22
CA LEU A 46 -4.73 -0.67 7.10
C LEU A 46 -3.27 -0.68 7.54
N TRP A 47 -2.70 -1.86 7.85
CA TRP A 47 -1.28 -2.01 8.14
C TRP A 47 -0.42 -1.65 6.94
N ASP A 48 -0.81 -2.10 5.76
CA ASP A 48 -0.11 -1.77 4.54
C ASP A 48 -0.07 -0.25 4.32
N ILE A 49 -1.22 0.42 4.33
CA ILE A 49 -1.31 1.87 4.13
C ILE A 49 -0.50 2.64 5.18
N LEU A 50 -0.61 2.25 6.44
CA LEU A 50 0.14 2.91 7.52
C LEU A 50 1.66 2.80 7.31
N ASP A 51 2.16 1.62 6.93
CA ASP A 51 3.57 1.43 6.64
C ASP A 51 4.04 2.32 5.49
N GLY A 52 3.27 2.38 4.39
CA GLY A 52 3.57 3.22 3.23
C GLY A 52 3.66 4.69 3.62
N ILE A 53 2.68 5.18 4.38
CA ILE A 53 2.66 6.55 4.89
C ILE A 53 3.93 6.84 5.69
N LEU A 54 4.24 6.00 6.68
CA LEU A 54 5.40 6.22 7.55
C LEU A 54 6.74 6.15 6.80
N ILE A 55 6.88 5.21 5.85
CA ILE A 55 8.09 5.07 5.03
C ILE A 55 8.34 6.35 4.21
N LEU A 56 7.31 6.89 3.59
CA LEU A 56 7.40 8.11 2.79
C LEU A 56 7.65 9.36 3.61
N LEU A 57 6.98 9.50 4.76
CA LEU A 57 7.21 10.60 5.68
C LEU A 57 8.66 10.63 6.14
N ASN A 58 9.23 9.46 6.47
CA ASN A 58 10.63 9.29 6.84
C ASN A 58 11.60 9.62 5.69
N LYS A 59 11.16 9.46 4.44
CA LYS A 59 11.92 9.89 3.24
C LYS A 59 11.74 11.37 2.88
N GLY A 60 10.93 12.12 3.64
CA GLY A 60 10.70 13.55 3.43
C GLY A 60 9.58 13.89 2.44
N TYR A 61 8.81 12.89 1.97
CA TYR A 61 7.63 13.17 1.16
C TYR A 61 6.48 13.61 2.07
N ARG A 62 5.72 14.62 1.63
CA ARG A 62 4.52 15.15 2.31
C ARG A 62 3.28 15.18 1.40
N ARG A 63 3.46 14.76 0.14
CA ARG A 63 2.42 14.77 -0.90
C ARG A 63 2.40 13.44 -1.59
N ALA A 64 1.29 12.73 -1.48
CA ALA A 64 1.16 11.38 -1.98
C ALA A 64 -0.29 11.06 -2.34
N ILE A 65 -0.45 10.13 -3.28
CA ILE A 65 -1.72 9.47 -3.54
C ILE A 65 -1.52 7.99 -3.21
N THR A 66 -2.16 7.54 -2.14
CA THR A 66 -2.21 6.15 -1.75
C THR A 66 -3.43 5.50 -2.38
N MET A 67 -3.23 4.48 -3.20
CA MET A 67 -4.32 3.71 -3.80
C MET A 67 -4.59 2.45 -2.98
N THR A 68 -5.85 2.03 -2.95
CA THR A 68 -6.32 0.75 -2.41
C THR A 68 -7.46 0.21 -3.24
N ASP A 69 -7.52 -1.11 -3.44
CA ASP A 69 -8.67 -1.76 -4.09
C ASP A 69 -9.80 -2.12 -3.09
N ASN A 70 -9.54 -1.91 -1.80
CA ASN A 70 -10.50 -2.13 -0.74
C ASN A 70 -11.34 -0.86 -0.51
N LEU A 71 -12.55 -0.85 -1.05
CA LEU A 71 -13.47 0.29 -0.95
C LEU A 71 -13.81 0.65 0.50
N GLU A 72 -13.97 -0.36 1.37
CA GLU A 72 -14.26 -0.14 2.79
C GLU A 72 -13.12 0.64 3.47
N VAL A 73 -11.87 0.24 3.18
CA VAL A 73 -10.67 0.94 3.70
C VAL A 73 -10.57 2.35 3.15
N ALA A 74 -10.80 2.54 1.84
CA ALA A 74 -10.78 3.86 1.22
C ALA A 74 -11.79 4.81 1.91
N GLN A 75 -13.04 4.37 2.06
CA GLN A 75 -14.11 5.17 2.69
C GLN A 75 -13.78 5.51 4.14
N ASN A 76 -13.28 4.55 4.93
CA ASN A 76 -12.93 4.80 6.33
C ASN A 76 -11.74 5.74 6.49
N LEU A 77 -10.80 5.76 5.55
CA LEU A 77 -9.64 6.66 5.59
C LEU A 77 -9.91 8.04 4.99
N GLU A 78 -10.92 8.17 4.12
CA GLU A 78 -11.42 9.46 3.64
C GLU A 78 -12.31 10.16 4.68
N ASP A 79 -13.09 9.40 5.46
CA ASP A 79 -13.89 9.93 6.56
C ASP A 79 -13.03 10.22 7.80
N LEU A 80 -12.37 11.37 7.77
CA LEU A 80 -11.50 11.86 8.83
C LEU A 80 -12.27 12.42 10.04
N ASP A 81 -13.61 12.48 10.00
CA ASP A 81 -14.45 12.95 11.10
C ASP A 81 -14.94 11.81 11.99
N LEU A 82 -14.59 10.56 11.67
CA LEU A 82 -14.81 9.41 12.56
C LEU A 82 -14.04 9.59 13.86
N GLU A 83 -14.73 10.08 14.89
CA GLU A 83 -14.22 10.07 16.26
C GLU A 83 -14.05 8.63 16.75
N ASP A 84 -12.84 8.34 17.24
CA ASP A 84 -12.53 7.20 18.09
C ASP A 84 -12.98 5.84 17.52
N SER A 85 -12.48 5.48 16.33
CA SER A 85 -12.63 4.11 15.84
C SER A 85 -12.07 3.12 16.86
N ARG A 86 -12.84 2.07 17.17
CA ARG A 86 -12.40 0.95 18.02
C ARG A 86 -11.18 0.21 17.44
N ILE A 87 -10.85 0.47 16.19
CA ILE A 87 -9.70 -0.09 15.49
C ILE A 87 -8.54 0.88 15.61
N ALA A 88 -7.63 0.62 16.56
CA ALA A 88 -6.51 1.51 16.88
C ALA A 88 -5.65 1.89 15.65
N ILE A 89 -5.48 0.97 14.71
CA ILE A 89 -4.72 1.25 13.49
C ILE A 89 -5.43 2.23 12.56
N LEU A 90 -6.75 2.14 12.41
CA LEU A 90 -7.54 3.09 11.63
C LEU A 90 -7.42 4.48 12.23
N SER A 91 -7.65 4.61 13.54
CA SER A 91 -7.53 5.89 14.26
C SER A 91 -6.14 6.51 14.11
N ARG A 92 -5.08 5.68 14.19
CA ARG A 92 -3.71 6.14 14.02
C ARG A 92 -3.45 6.63 12.59
N THR A 93 -3.91 5.90 11.58
CA THR A 93 -3.73 6.28 10.18
C THR A 93 -4.49 7.57 9.86
N GLN A 94 -5.75 7.69 10.28
CA GLN A 94 -6.55 8.91 10.11
C GLN A 94 -5.90 10.13 10.79
N GLN A 95 -5.31 9.97 11.98
CA GLN A 95 -4.62 11.06 12.66
C GLN A 95 -3.43 11.59 11.84
N ILE A 96 -2.67 10.69 11.19
CA ILE A 96 -1.55 11.10 10.33
C ILE A 96 -2.08 11.79 9.07
N LEU A 97 -3.10 11.21 8.42
CA LEU A 97 -3.71 11.80 7.23
C LEU A 97 -4.28 13.20 7.50
N ARG A 98 -4.90 13.42 8.67
CA ARG A 98 -5.35 14.76 9.12
C ARG A 98 -4.22 15.78 9.23
N SER A 99 -3.01 15.35 9.57
CA SER A 99 -1.84 16.25 9.64
C SER A 99 -1.15 16.48 8.30
N GLU A 100 -1.48 15.69 7.27
CA GLU A 100 -0.83 15.71 5.95
C GLU A 100 -1.84 16.16 4.88
N GLU A 101 -2.06 17.47 4.77
CA GLU A 101 -3.13 18.08 3.93
C GLU A 101 -3.08 17.70 2.44
N GLU A 102 -1.91 17.35 1.91
CA GLU A 102 -1.70 16.98 0.50
C GLU A 102 -1.64 15.46 0.29
N TRP A 103 -2.04 14.67 1.28
CA TRP A 103 -2.21 13.23 1.17
C TRP A 103 -3.62 12.86 0.72
N LYS A 104 -3.74 12.04 -0.31
CA LYS A 104 -5.04 11.56 -0.81
C LYS A 104 -5.10 10.04 -0.77
N ILE A 105 -6.24 9.52 -0.32
CA ILE A 105 -6.62 8.12 -0.52
C ILE A 105 -7.44 8.05 -1.82
N LYS A 106 -7.24 7.02 -2.62
CA LYS A 106 -8.07 6.74 -3.80
C LYS A 106 -8.41 5.26 -3.85
N HIS A 107 -9.70 4.96 -4.06
CA HIS A 107 -10.11 3.61 -4.44
C HIS A 107 -9.76 3.31 -5.90
N ILE A 108 -9.24 2.12 -6.18
CA ILE A 108 -8.96 1.62 -7.54
C ILE A 108 -9.58 0.25 -7.77
N ALA A 109 -9.77 -0.12 -9.04
CA ALA A 109 -10.20 -1.47 -9.37
C ALA A 109 -9.06 -2.48 -9.17
N ARG A 110 -9.38 -3.68 -8.68
CA ARG A 110 -8.42 -4.72 -8.30
C ARG A 110 -7.58 -5.25 -9.46
N ASP A 111 -8.10 -5.21 -10.68
CA ASP A 111 -7.40 -5.58 -11.91
C ASP A 111 -6.20 -4.66 -12.23
N ILE A 112 -6.19 -3.45 -11.68
CA ILE A 112 -5.07 -2.50 -11.79
C ILE A 112 -3.96 -2.83 -10.77
N ASN A 113 -4.26 -3.67 -9.78
CA ASN A 113 -3.42 -3.89 -8.60
C ASN A 113 -2.54 -5.17 -8.70
N LEU A 114 -2.43 -5.75 -9.89
CA LEU A 114 -1.82 -7.06 -10.11
C LEU A 114 -0.35 -7.16 -9.70
N ILE A 115 0.43 -6.08 -9.86
CA ILE A 115 1.86 -6.09 -9.49
C ILE A 115 2.04 -6.18 -7.98
N ALA A 116 1.29 -5.38 -7.23
CA ALA A 116 1.39 -5.38 -5.78
C ALA A 116 0.85 -6.69 -5.17
N ASP A 117 -0.21 -7.27 -5.76
CA ASP A 117 -0.67 -8.63 -5.41
C ASP A 117 0.42 -9.71 -5.61
N ARG A 118 1.26 -9.57 -6.64
CA ARG A 118 2.40 -10.48 -6.88
C ARG A 118 3.54 -10.25 -5.89
N LEU A 119 3.84 -8.99 -5.57
CA LEU A 119 4.84 -8.65 -4.54
C LEU A 119 4.40 -9.16 -3.15
N ALA A 120 3.11 -9.10 -2.84
CA ALA A 120 2.58 -9.57 -1.57
C ALA A 120 2.73 -11.10 -1.42
N LYS A 121 2.60 -11.84 -2.52
CA LYS A 121 2.87 -13.29 -2.57
C LYS A 121 4.33 -13.63 -2.32
N LEU A 122 5.28 -12.79 -2.75
CA LEU A 122 6.69 -12.95 -2.37
C LEU A 122 6.88 -12.74 -0.86
N GLY A 123 6.18 -11.75 -0.29
CA GLY A 123 6.13 -11.48 1.15
C GLY A 123 5.71 -12.66 2.01
N LEU A 124 4.66 -13.39 1.58
CA LEU A 124 4.18 -14.60 2.27
C LEU A 124 5.28 -15.66 2.40
N ASN A 125 6.13 -15.81 1.39
CA ASN A 125 7.22 -16.80 1.39
C ASN A 125 8.36 -16.41 2.34
N TRP A 126 8.62 -15.11 2.49
CA TRP A 126 9.72 -14.63 3.34
C TRP A 126 9.41 -14.68 4.83
N LYS A 127 8.12 -14.63 5.22
CA LYS A 127 7.66 -14.64 6.63
C LYS A 127 8.39 -13.65 7.55
N THR A 128 8.93 -12.60 6.97
CA THR A 128 9.65 -11.55 7.68
C THR A 128 8.70 -10.44 8.08
N SER A 129 9.05 -9.68 9.11
CA SER A 129 8.41 -8.41 9.44
C SER A 129 8.49 -7.40 8.27
N LEU A 130 8.41 -6.10 8.54
CA LEU A 130 8.55 -5.10 7.49
C LEU A 130 9.95 -5.17 6.83
N GLN A 131 9.99 -5.44 5.52
CA GLN A 131 11.17 -5.35 4.68
C GLN A 131 11.01 -4.21 3.67
N VAL A 132 11.93 -3.25 3.70
CA VAL A 132 11.95 -2.09 2.79
C VAL A 132 12.95 -2.33 1.65
N LEU A 133 12.47 -2.23 0.42
CA LEU A 133 13.17 -2.51 -0.83
C LEU A 133 13.52 -1.19 -1.53
N ASN A 134 14.75 -0.72 -1.34
CA ASN A 134 15.22 0.52 -1.99
C ASN A 134 15.55 0.34 -3.48
N GLN A 135 15.60 -0.91 -3.95
CA GLN A 135 15.79 -1.28 -5.35
C GLN A 135 14.69 -2.27 -5.75
N VAL A 136 14.35 -2.27 -7.04
CA VAL A 136 13.39 -3.23 -7.61
C VAL A 136 13.99 -4.64 -7.48
N PRO A 137 13.28 -5.59 -6.85
CA PRO A 137 13.68 -7.00 -6.88
C PRO A 137 13.60 -7.53 -8.32
N LYS A 138 14.57 -8.36 -8.73
CA LYS A 138 14.60 -8.94 -10.08
C LYS A 138 13.30 -9.67 -10.43
N GLU A 139 12.67 -10.28 -9.43
CA GLU A 139 11.41 -11.01 -9.54
C GLU A 139 10.21 -10.12 -9.93
N VAL A 140 10.33 -8.79 -9.75
CA VAL A 140 9.29 -7.80 -10.06
C VAL A 140 9.72 -6.89 -11.22
N GLU A 141 11.00 -6.91 -11.59
CA GLU A 141 11.58 -6.12 -12.68
C GLU A 141 10.92 -6.45 -14.03
N ASP A 142 10.68 -7.73 -14.30
CA ASP A 142 9.98 -8.21 -15.51
C ASP A 142 8.51 -7.73 -15.56
N LEU A 143 7.86 -7.58 -14.39
CA LEU A 143 6.47 -7.13 -14.29
C LEU A 143 6.33 -5.63 -14.51
N LEU A 144 7.27 -4.83 -14.00
CA LEU A 144 7.30 -3.38 -14.24
C LEU A 144 7.49 -3.03 -15.72
N GLN A 145 8.13 -3.91 -16.51
CA GLN A 145 8.29 -3.73 -17.95
C GLN A 145 7.06 -4.17 -18.75
N ALA A 146 6.29 -5.13 -18.23
CA ALA A 146 5.10 -5.65 -18.89
C ALA A 146 3.85 -4.79 -18.65
N ASP A 147 3.80 -4.08 -17.52
CA ASP A 147 2.60 -3.34 -17.12
C ASP A 147 2.57 -1.89 -17.63
N SER A 148 1.44 -1.55 -18.24
CA SER A 148 1.10 -0.23 -18.75
C SER A 148 0.58 0.70 -17.65
N ILE A 149 1.11 0.60 -16.41
CA ILE A 149 0.84 1.55 -15.32
C ILE A 149 1.07 2.99 -15.78
N ASN A 150 2.01 3.19 -16.71
CA ASN A 150 2.27 4.49 -17.35
C ASN A 150 1.02 5.13 -18.00
N ASN A 151 0.05 4.34 -18.51
CA ASN A 151 -1.15 4.88 -19.15
C ASN A 151 -2.23 5.32 -18.15
N TRP A 152 -2.28 4.73 -16.95
CA TRP A 152 -3.29 5.08 -15.94
C TRP A 152 -2.84 6.27 -15.09
N LEU A 153 -1.55 6.39 -14.80
CA LEU A 153 -0.99 7.51 -14.02
C LEU A 153 -1.04 8.85 -14.77
N MET A 154 -1.01 8.84 -16.11
CA MET A 154 -1.12 10.07 -16.91
C MET A 154 -2.52 10.67 -16.95
N ASN A 155 -3.54 9.97 -16.45
CA ASN A 155 -4.95 10.40 -16.49
C ASN A 155 -5.54 10.73 -15.09
N LEU A 156 -4.70 10.80 -14.04
CA LEU A 156 -5.08 11.09 -12.65
C LEU A 156 -4.62 12.47 -12.17
#